data_AF-A0A8S0FMV4-F1
#
_entry.id   AF-A0A8S0FMV4-F1
#
_cell.length_a   1.000
_cell.length_b   1.000
_cell.length_c   1.000
_cell.angle_alpha   90.00
_cell.angle_beta   90.00
_cell.angle_gamma   90.00
#
_symmetry.space_group_name_H-M   'P 1'
#
loop_
_entity.id
_entity.type
_entity.pdbx_description
1 polymer ?
#
loop_
_entity_poly.entity_id
_entity_poly.type
_entity_poly.pdbx_seq_one_letter_code
_entity_poly.pdbx_strand_id
1 'polypeptide(L)'
;MRKIRRFPRWWHVWQLKTREDFDKADYDTLFMQEEKTLEKNVLAKHTVWVKPEGTASLNVPLDKETQFVAIIGQFYHPDEKSDSWRLVIKRDELEADKPRSIELMRSDLRLLPLKDK
;
A
#
# COMPACT_ATOMS: atom_id res chain seq x y z
N MET A 1 -26.72 -20.17 6.06
CA MET A 1 -25.43 -19.70 5.51
C MET A 1 -25.28 -18.21 5.78
N ARG A 2 -24.32 -17.76 6.59
CA ARG A 2 -24.06 -16.31 6.74
C ARG A 2 -23.35 -15.81 5.49
N LYS A 3 -24.00 -14.94 4.72
CA LYS A 3 -23.38 -14.20 3.61
C LYS A 3 -22.24 -13.38 4.22
N ILE A 4 -20.99 -13.72 3.90
CA ILE A 4 -19.84 -12.89 4.26
C ILE A 4 -20.00 -11.59 3.45
N ARG A 5 -20.40 -10.52 4.12
CA ARG A 5 -20.59 -9.20 3.50
C ARG A 5 -19.18 -8.66 3.22
N ARG A 6 -18.72 -8.77 1.97
CA ARG A 6 -17.41 -8.26 1.52
C ARG A 6 -17.58 -6.80 1.14
N PHE A 7 -16.92 -5.91 1.88
CA PHE A 7 -16.94 -4.48 1.59
C PHE A 7 -15.85 -4.14 0.56
N PRO A 8 -16.08 -3.12 -0.28
CA PRO A 8 -15.00 -2.54 -1.08
C PRO A 8 -13.84 -2.10 -0.17
N ARG A 9 -12.62 -2.28 -0.65
CA ARG A 9 -11.41 -1.98 0.11
C ARG A 9 -10.65 -0.83 -0.54
N TRP A 10 -10.29 0.14 0.29
CA TRP A 10 -9.38 1.20 -0.07
C TRP A 10 -7.97 0.83 0.36
N TRP A 11 -7.01 1.34 -0.39
CA TRP A 11 -5.60 1.19 -0.10
C TRP A 11 -4.93 2.48 -0.55
N HIS A 12 -4.08 2.98 0.32
CA HIS A 12 -3.35 4.21 0.08
C HIS A 12 -1.95 3.85 -0.39
N VAL A 13 -1.48 4.61 -1.37
CA VAL A 13 -0.18 4.47 -1.97
C VAL A 13 0.49 5.82 -1.89
N TRP A 14 1.66 5.88 -1.24
CA TRP A 14 2.48 7.09 -1.18
C TRP A 14 3.79 6.86 -1.90
N GLN A 15 4.22 7.89 -2.61
CA GLN A 15 5.59 8.04 -3.06
C GLN A 15 6.35 8.84 -2.01
N LEU A 16 7.41 8.27 -1.45
CA LEU A 16 8.14 8.85 -0.33
C LEU A 16 9.62 9.10 -0.65
N LYS A 17 10.17 10.19 -0.09
CA LYS A 17 11.61 10.46 -0.04
C LYS A 17 12.32 9.52 0.93
N THR A 18 11.73 9.32 2.11
CA THR A 18 12.23 8.41 3.16
C THR A 18 11.06 7.61 3.75
N ARG A 19 11.34 6.43 4.30
CA ARG A 19 10.33 5.54 4.89
C ARG A 19 10.28 5.58 6.42
N GLU A 20 11.08 6.42 7.06
CA GLU A 20 11.31 6.37 8.51
C GLU A 20 10.04 6.64 9.34
N ASP A 21 9.29 7.68 8.99
CA ASP A 21 8.05 8.02 9.70
C ASP A 21 6.95 7.01 9.42
N PHE A 22 6.92 6.46 8.20
CA PHE A 22 5.99 5.40 7.81
C PHE A 22 6.24 4.12 8.61
N ASP A 23 7.50 3.71 8.74
CA ASP A 23 7.87 2.48 9.45
C ASP A 23 7.60 2.54 10.96
N LYS A 24 7.76 3.73 11.56
CA LYS A 24 7.55 3.97 13.00
C LYS A 24 6.07 4.08 13.37
N ALA A 25 5.22 4.51 12.45
CA ALA A 25 3.80 4.70 12.71
C ALA A 25 3.05 3.35 12.78
N ASP A 26 2.15 3.25 13.75
CA ASP A 26 1.20 2.14 13.83
C ASP A 26 0.04 2.32 12.83
N TYR A 27 -0.85 1.33 12.77
CA TYR A 27 -1.97 1.32 11.83
C TYR A 27 -2.88 2.53 12.04
N ASP A 28 -3.30 2.79 13.27
CA ASP A 28 -4.23 3.86 13.61
C ASP A 28 -3.64 5.24 13.30
N THR A 29 -2.35 5.45 13.53
CA THR A 29 -1.64 6.68 13.18
C THR A 29 -1.62 6.91 11.67
N LEU A 30 -1.28 5.89 10.87
CA LEU A 30 -1.32 6.00 9.41
C LEU A 30 -2.75 6.10 8.86
N PHE A 31 -3.75 5.57 9.56
CA PHE A 31 -5.13 5.63 9.12
C PHE A 31 -5.80 6.98 9.44
N MET A 32 -5.55 7.52 10.64
CA MET A 32 -6.23 8.73 11.12
C MET A 32 -5.39 10.00 10.95
N GLN A 33 -4.07 9.88 10.89
CA GLN A 33 -3.13 11.01 10.98
C GLN A 33 -2.04 10.96 9.89
N GLU A 34 -2.28 10.29 8.77
CA GLU A 34 -1.29 10.16 7.68
C GLU A 34 -0.70 11.49 7.23
N GLU A 35 -1.53 12.53 7.05
CA GLU A 35 -1.08 13.82 6.55
C GLU A 35 -0.04 14.41 7.49
N LYS A 36 -0.36 14.52 8.78
CA LYS A 36 0.55 15.03 9.80
C LYS A 36 1.79 14.14 9.98
N THR A 37 1.62 12.83 9.88
CA THR A 37 2.68 11.85 10.14
C THR A 37 3.72 11.83 9.01
N LEU A 38 3.28 11.92 7.75
CA LEU A 38 4.12 11.72 6.57
C LEU A 38 4.44 13.00 5.80
N GLU A 39 3.80 14.14 6.12
CA GLU A 39 3.79 15.40 5.35
C GLU A 39 5.13 15.74 4.68
N LYS A 40 6.22 15.67 5.46
CA LYS A 40 7.55 16.13 5.07
C LYS A 40 8.18 15.29 3.95
N ASN A 41 7.74 14.05 3.81
CA ASN A 41 8.39 13.05 2.98
C ASN A 41 7.49 12.57 1.82
N VAL A 42 6.22 12.99 1.74
CA VAL A 42 5.29 12.61 0.67
C VAL A 42 5.51 13.46 -0.57
N LEU A 43 5.73 12.79 -1.70
CA LEU A 43 5.82 13.40 -3.04
C LEU A 43 4.50 13.28 -3.80
N ALA A 44 3.82 12.16 -3.62
CA ALA A 44 2.51 11.90 -4.21
C ALA A 44 1.73 10.92 -3.34
N LYS A 45 0.41 11.05 -3.37
CA LYS A 45 -0.54 10.16 -2.70
C LYS A 45 -1.61 9.74 -3.68
N HIS A 46 -1.92 8.45 -3.69
CA HIS A 46 -3.00 7.86 -4.47
C HIS A 46 -3.83 6.94 -3.59
N THR A 47 -5.14 6.95 -3.83
CA THR A 47 -6.05 6.03 -3.18
C THR A 47 -6.66 5.15 -4.24
N VAL A 48 -6.52 3.84 -4.09
CA VAL A 48 -7.03 2.85 -5.04
C VAL A 48 -8.26 2.18 -4.44
N TRP A 49 -9.30 2.03 -5.26
CA TRP A 49 -10.50 1.31 -4.89
C TRP A 49 -10.48 -0.09 -5.48
N VAL A 50 -10.59 -1.12 -4.64
CA VAL A 50 -10.67 -2.52 -5.09
C VAL A 50 -12.03 -3.10 -4.78
N LYS A 51 -12.70 -3.55 -5.84
CA LYS A 51 -13.90 -4.38 -5.75
C LYS A 51 -13.56 -5.71 -5.07
N PRO A 52 -14.46 -6.27 -4.24
CA PRO A 52 -14.32 -7.65 -3.79
C PRO A 52 -14.12 -8.60 -4.97
N GLU A 53 -13.15 -9.52 -4.86
CA GLU A 53 -12.80 -10.51 -5.91
C GLU A 53 -12.34 -9.89 -7.24
N GLY A 54 -12.13 -8.57 -7.28
CA GLY A 54 -11.63 -7.86 -8.44
C GLY A 54 -10.16 -7.53 -8.34
N THR A 55 -9.65 -7.00 -9.44
CA THR A 55 -8.31 -6.41 -9.54
C THR A 55 -8.43 -4.91 -9.79
N ALA A 56 -7.44 -4.15 -9.35
CA ALA A 56 -7.26 -2.76 -9.73
C ALA A 56 -5.81 -2.54 -10.16
N SER A 57 -5.58 -1.50 -10.96
CA SER A 57 -4.25 -1.12 -11.42
C SER A 57 -4.05 0.37 -11.18
N LEU A 58 -2.86 0.72 -10.69
CA LEU A 58 -2.41 2.10 -10.54
C LEU A 58 -1.26 2.33 -11.51
N ASN A 59 -1.47 3.16 -12.52
CA ASN A 59 -0.45 3.56 -13.49
C ASN A 59 -0.31 5.08 -13.44
N VAL A 60 0.72 5.53 -12.73
CA VAL A 60 1.01 6.95 -12.47
C VAL A 60 2.51 7.18 -12.60
N PRO A 61 2.94 8.39 -13.00
CA PRO A 61 4.37 8.69 -13.06
C PRO A 61 4.99 8.62 -11.66
N LEU A 62 6.20 8.03 -11.59
CA LEU A 62 7.00 8.07 -10.39
C LEU A 62 7.75 9.41 -10.33
N ASP A 63 7.58 10.15 -9.24
CA ASP A 63 8.34 11.36 -8.99
C ASP A 63 9.85 11.03 -8.99
N LYS A 64 10.66 11.98 -9.45
CA LYS A 64 12.10 11.81 -9.60
C LYS A 64 12.80 11.63 -8.25
N GLU A 65 12.27 12.23 -7.19
CA GLU A 65 12.83 12.16 -5.85
C GLU A 65 12.36 10.91 -5.07
N THR A 66 11.38 10.16 -5.59
CA THR A 66 10.82 8.98 -4.91
C THR A 66 11.87 7.90 -4.70
N GLN A 67 12.10 7.53 -3.44
CA GLN A 67 12.96 6.40 -3.07
C GLN A 67 12.15 5.17 -2.65
N PHE A 68 10.92 5.39 -2.16
CA PHE A 68 10.06 4.32 -1.67
C PHE A 68 8.62 4.52 -2.15
N VAL A 69 7.95 3.41 -2.46
CA VAL A 69 6.50 3.34 -2.62
C VAL A 69 5.95 2.59 -1.40
N ALA A 70 5.22 3.32 -0.56
CA ALA A 70 4.57 2.77 0.62
C ALA A 70 3.10 2.49 0.32
N ILE A 71 2.59 1.34 0.76
CA ILE A 71 1.21 0.91 0.58
C ILE A 71 0.62 0.48 1.92
N ILE A 72 -0.61 0.91 2.23
CA ILE A 72 -1.41 0.31 3.31
C ILE A 72 -2.75 -0.17 2.77
N GLY A 73 -3.24 -1.29 3.32
CA GLY A 73 -4.61 -1.73 3.11
C GLY A 73 -5.51 -1.21 4.24
N GLN A 74 -6.68 -0.66 3.92
CA GLN A 74 -7.68 -0.37 4.93
C GLN A 74 -8.43 -1.64 5.31
N PHE A 75 -8.02 -2.27 6.40
CA PHE A 75 -8.64 -3.46 6.95
C PHE A 75 -9.52 -3.11 8.15
N TYR A 76 -10.59 -3.89 8.34
CA TYR A 76 -11.41 -3.76 9.55
C TYR A 76 -10.73 -4.37 10.79
N HIS A 77 -9.91 -5.41 10.58
CA HIS A 77 -9.05 -6.01 11.58
C HIS A 77 -7.68 -6.29 10.93
N PRO A 78 -6.76 -5.31 10.92
CA PRO A 78 -5.39 -5.53 10.44
C PRO A 78 -4.66 -6.50 11.37
N ASP A 79 -3.76 -7.31 10.82
CA ASP A 79 -2.82 -8.09 11.64
C ASP A 79 -1.57 -7.24 11.95
N GLU A 80 -1.69 -6.37 12.95
CA GLU A 80 -0.60 -5.48 13.36
C GLU A 80 0.59 -6.23 13.96
N LYS A 81 0.38 -7.45 14.49
CA LYS A 81 1.48 -8.25 15.07
C LYS A 81 2.47 -8.73 14.02
N SER A 82 1.98 -9.08 12.83
CA SER A 82 2.83 -9.50 11.71
C SER A 82 3.26 -8.36 10.79
N ASP A 83 2.79 -7.14 11.06
CA ASP A 83 3.02 -5.94 10.23
C ASP A 83 2.62 -6.12 8.75
N SER A 84 1.75 -7.09 8.47
CA SER A 84 1.41 -7.52 7.11
C SER A 84 0.37 -6.63 6.44
N TRP A 85 -0.19 -5.66 7.16
CA TRP A 85 -1.17 -4.71 6.65
C TRP A 85 -0.56 -3.59 5.78
N ARG A 86 0.78 -3.49 5.75
CA ARG A 86 1.54 -2.51 4.97
C ARG A 86 2.63 -3.17 4.11
N LEU A 87 3.05 -2.47 3.06
CA LEU A 87 4.19 -2.82 2.23
C LEU A 87 5.03 -1.57 1.94
N VAL A 88 6.33 -1.77 1.79
CA VAL A 88 7.25 -0.75 1.26
C VAL A 88 8.06 -1.40 0.15
N ILE A 89 8.01 -0.78 -1.03
CA ILE A 89 8.77 -1.20 -2.21
C ILE A 89 9.82 -0.13 -2.48
N LYS A 90 11.08 -0.53 -2.64
CA LYS A 90 12.15 0.41 -2.99
C LYS A 90 12.07 0.79 -4.47
N ARG A 91 12.57 1.98 -4.82
CA ARG A 91 12.60 2.45 -6.21
C ARG A 91 13.32 1.48 -7.14
N ASP A 92 14.43 0.88 -6.71
CA ASP A 92 15.23 -0.06 -7.50
C ASP A 92 14.55 -1.42 -7.71
N GLU A 93 13.50 -1.73 -6.94
CA GLU A 93 12.66 -2.92 -7.11
C GLU A 93 11.44 -2.66 -8.03
N LEU A 94 11.35 -1.47 -8.63
CA LEU A 94 10.31 -1.09 -9.60
C LEU A 94 10.90 -1.08 -11.01
N GLU A 95 10.18 -1.72 -11.93
CA GLU A 95 10.51 -1.68 -13.36
C GLU A 95 9.51 -0.77 -14.09
N ALA A 96 9.99 -0.03 -15.09
CA ALA A 96 9.16 0.96 -15.80
C ALA A 96 8.01 0.31 -16.60
N ASP A 97 8.22 -0.91 -17.07
CA ASP A 97 7.36 -1.66 -17.96
C ASP A 97 6.72 -2.90 -17.30
N LYS A 98 7.18 -3.29 -16.11
CA LYS A 98 6.63 -4.43 -15.36
C LYS A 98 5.98 -4.01 -14.05
N PRO A 99 4.64 -4.14 -13.92
CA PRO A 99 3.96 -3.79 -12.69
C PRO A 99 4.28 -4.79 -11.58
N ARG A 100 4.44 -4.28 -10.35
CA ARG A 100 4.43 -5.12 -9.14
C ARG A 100 3.01 -5.58 -8.86
N SER A 101 2.84 -6.88 -8.63
CA SER A 101 1.55 -7.47 -8.26
C SER A 101 1.46 -7.59 -6.74
N ILE A 102 0.38 -7.07 -6.17
CA ILE A 102 0.09 -7.14 -4.74
C ILE A 102 -1.24 -7.87 -4.57
N GLU A 103 -1.23 -8.92 -3.76
CA GLU A 103 -2.43 -9.66 -3.39
C GLU A 103 -3.02 -9.07 -2.10
N LEU A 104 -4.31 -8.73 -2.15
CA LEU A 104 -5.05 -8.17 -1.03
C LEU A 104 -5.86 -9.27 -0.34
N MET A 105 -5.30 -9.78 0.75
CA MET A 105 -5.85 -10.88 1.54
C MET A 105 -6.79 -10.32 2.63
N ARG A 106 -7.23 -11.13 3.60
CA ARG A 106 -8.32 -10.73 4.52
C ARG A 106 -7.90 -9.57 5.43
N SER A 107 -6.67 -9.59 5.90
CA SER A 107 -6.13 -8.66 6.92
C SER A 107 -4.70 -8.21 6.60
N ASP A 108 -4.20 -8.63 5.43
CA ASP A 108 -2.80 -8.59 5.04
C ASP A 108 -2.63 -8.29 3.55
N LEU A 109 -1.48 -7.73 3.21
CA LEU A 109 -0.98 -7.46 1.88
C LEU A 109 0.19 -8.39 1.59
N ARG A 110 0.19 -9.00 0.40
CA ARG A 110 1.29 -9.84 -0.04
C ARG A 110 1.87 -9.33 -1.35
N LEU A 111 3.12 -8.92 -1.32
CA LEU A 111 3.87 -8.61 -2.53
C LEU A 111 4.23 -9.93 -3.23
N LEU A 112 3.73 -10.11 -4.45
CA LEU A 112 4.07 -11.29 -5.24
C LEU A 112 5.48 -11.14 -5.82
N PRO A 113 6.18 -12.26 -6.05
CA PRO A 113 7.41 -12.25 -6.84
C PRO A 113 7.16 -11.60 -8.20
N LEU A 114 8.21 -11.02 -8.78
CA LEU A 114 8.16 -10.66 -10.19
C LEU A 114 7.81 -11.93 -10.96
N LYS A 115 6.82 -11.86 -11.86
CA LYS A 115 6.54 -12.98 -12.74
C LYS A 115 7.76 -13.16 -13.62
N ASP A 116 8.43 -14.30 -13.49
CA ASP A 116 9.47 -14.71 -14.41
C ASP A 116 8.91 -14.72 -15.85
N LYS A 117 9.79 -14.43 -16.82
CA LYS A 117 9.46 -14.35 -18.25
C LYS A 117 8.78 -15.61 -18.77
#